data_AF-A0A8H5CX31-F1
#
_entry.id   AF-A0A8H5CX31-F1
#
_cell.length_a   1.000
_cell.length_b   1.000
_cell.length_c   1.000
_cell.angle_alpha   90.00
_cell.angle_beta   90.00
_cell.angle_gamma   90.00
#
_symmetry.space_group_name_H-M   'P 1'
#
loop_
_entity.id
_entity.type
_entity.pdbx_description
1 polymer ?
#
loop_
_entity_poly.entity_id
_entity_poly.type
_entity_poly.pdbx_seq_one_letter_code
_entity_poly.pdbx_strand_id
1 'polypeptide(L)'
;MHSINKVVTSSSELVYRDHEHRVSWLGQPYPLDLSTLPVYSEELPTQYSALRLGYSAPPTLSIEDRLKIGANIETILSADKEAAKAPPRESNAFQ
;
A
#
# COMPACT_ATOMS: atom_id res chain seq x y z
N MET A 1 -6.66 0.03 -26.77
CA MET A 1 -5.55 0.46 -25.89
C MET A 1 -6.18 1.25 -24.76
N HIS A 2 -6.48 0.62 -23.63
CA HIS A 2 -7.18 1.27 -22.52
C HIS A 2 -6.18 1.66 -21.46
N SER A 3 -5.85 2.95 -21.40
CA SER A 3 -5.06 3.55 -20.34
C SER A 3 -5.72 3.26 -18.99
N ILE A 4 -4.95 2.65 -18.10
CA ILE A 4 -5.33 2.46 -16.70
C ILE A 4 -5.31 3.85 -16.07
N ASN A 5 -6.49 4.37 -15.71
CA ASN A 5 -6.58 5.55 -14.86
C ASN A 5 -6.02 5.16 -13.49
N LYS A 6 -4.75 5.49 -13.22
CA LYS A 6 -4.21 5.50 -11.86
C LYS A 6 -5.17 6.37 -11.05
N VAL A 7 -5.85 5.80 -10.05
CA VAL A 7 -6.53 6.58 -9.02
C VAL A 7 -5.41 7.29 -8.26
N VAL A 8 -5.04 8.46 -8.76
CA VAL A 8 -4.19 9.43 -8.06
C VAL A 8 -5.09 9.99 -6.98
N THR A 9 -5.19 9.25 -5.86
CA THR A 9 -5.44 9.92 -4.59
C THR A 9 -4.35 10.98 -4.47
N SER A 10 -4.75 12.22 -4.21
CA SER A 10 -3.81 13.33 -4.02
C SER A 10 -2.98 13.04 -2.76
N SER A 11 -1.94 12.24 -2.92
CA SER A 11 -1.02 11.79 -1.87
C SER A 11 -0.39 12.98 -1.12
N SER A 12 -0.38 14.16 -1.76
CA SER A 12 0.15 15.42 -1.24
C SER A 12 -0.38 15.80 0.15
N GLU A 13 -1.70 15.73 0.39
CA GLU A 13 -2.28 16.20 1.66
C GLU A 13 -2.03 15.20 2.79
N LEU A 14 -1.98 13.90 2.47
CA LEU A 14 -1.70 12.85 3.44
C LEU A 14 -0.23 12.85 3.86
N VAL A 15 0.70 12.92 2.90
CA VAL A 15 2.14 12.92 3.18
C VAL A 15 2.52 14.14 4.01
N TYR A 16 2.04 15.33 3.64
CA TYR A 16 2.29 16.55 4.40
C TYR A 16 1.76 16.42 5.84
N ARG A 17 0.50 16.00 6.03
CA ARG A 17 -0.10 15.81 7.36
C ARG A 17 0.60 14.74 8.18
N ASP A 18 1.10 13.68 7.55
CA ASP A 18 1.83 12.62 8.23
C ASP A 18 3.14 13.15 8.82
N HIS A 19 3.86 14.00 8.08
CA HIS A 19 5.13 14.58 8.51
C HIS A 19 4.97 15.79 9.44
N GLU A 20 3.88 16.55 9.32
CA GLU A 20 3.61 17.70 10.20
C GLU A 20 2.97 17.27 11.53
N HIS A 21 1.96 16.39 11.50
CA HIS A 21 1.10 16.14 12.66
C HIS A 21 1.19 14.73 13.22
N ARG A 22 1.64 13.74 12.42
CA ARG A 22 1.77 12.34 12.85
C ARG A 22 3.23 11.90 13.03
N VAL A 23 4.13 12.87 13.20
CA VAL A 23 5.54 12.62 13.48
C VAL A 23 5.75 12.31 14.96
N SER A 24 6.69 11.42 15.23
CA SER A 24 7.22 11.17 16.58
C SER A 24 8.75 11.18 16.51
N TRP A 25 9.37 11.72 17.55
CA TRP A 25 10.83 11.90 17.61
C TRP A 25 11.41 11.09 18.76
N LEU A 26 12.52 10.41 18.49
CA LEU A 26 13.38 9.87 19.54
C LEU A 26 14.39 10.95 19.92
N GLY A 27 14.13 11.66 21.02
CA GLY A 27 14.94 12.78 21.48
C GLY A 27 14.34 14.15 21.15
N GLN A 28 15.19 15.14 20.93
CA GLN A 28 14.73 16.51 20.63
C GLN A 28 14.19 16.60 19.20
N PRO A 29 13.02 17.24 18.97
CA PRO A 29 12.49 17.45 17.63
C PRO A 29 13.43 18.30 16.76
N TYR A 30 13.45 18.00 15.46
CA TYR A 30 14.20 18.78 14.47
C TYR A 30 13.22 19.41 13.46
N PRO A 31 13.37 20.71 13.12
CA PRO A 31 12.48 21.35 12.16
C PRO A 31 12.67 20.74 10.76
N LEU A 32 11.60 20.13 10.24
CA LEU A 32 11.57 19.58 8.88
C LEU A 32 11.14 20.65 7.88
N ASP A 33 11.83 20.74 6.74
CA ASP A 33 11.38 21.56 5.62
C ASP A 33 10.34 20.80 4.78
N LEU A 34 9.08 20.99 5.13
CA LEU A 34 7.95 20.33 4.48
C LEU A 34 7.65 20.87 3.07
N SER A 35 8.22 22.01 2.68
CA SER A 35 7.98 22.62 1.36
C SER A 35 8.57 21.79 0.21
N THR A 36 9.51 20.91 0.54
CA THR A 36 10.22 20.03 -0.41
C THR A 36 9.52 18.68 -0.62
N LEU A 37 8.47 18.38 0.14
CA LEU A 37 7.76 17.11 0.02
C LEU A 37 7.08 16.99 -1.36
N PRO A 38 7.25 15.85 -2.07
CA PRO A 38 6.67 15.69 -3.39
C PRO A 38 5.14 15.64 -3.30
N VAL A 39 4.48 16.45 -4.13
CA VAL A 39 3.01 16.47 -4.25
C VAL A 39 2.50 15.12 -4.78
N TYR A 40 3.27 14.49 -5.66
CA TYR A 40 2.99 13.18 -6.22
C TYR A 40 4.31 12.49 -6.56
N SER A 41 4.40 11.20 -6.24
CA SER A 41 5.51 10.33 -6.64
C SER A 41 4.92 9.08 -7.28
N GLU A 42 5.41 8.72 -8.47
CA GLU A 42 5.06 7.45 -9.10
C GLU A 42 5.76 6.27 -8.43
N GLU A 43 6.93 6.53 -7.84
CA GLU A 43 7.72 5.54 -7.16
C GLU A 43 7.41 5.60 -5.66
N LEU A 44 7.04 4.45 -5.09
CA LEU A 44 6.84 4.33 -3.66
C LEU A 44 8.21 4.46 -2.97
N PRO A 45 8.38 5.39 -2.01
CA PRO A 45 9.62 5.48 -1.27
C PRO A 45 9.78 4.19 -0.47
N THR A 46 10.70 3.34 -0.89
CA THR A 46 11.05 2.12 -0.15
C THR A 46 12.35 2.36 0.60
N GLN A 47 12.38 1.97 1.87
CA GLN A 47 13.47 2.30 2.77
C GLN A 47 14.83 1.71 2.31
N TYR A 48 14.83 0.62 1.52
CA TYR A 48 16.04 -0.01 0.96
C TYR A 48 15.79 -0.69 -0.41
N SER A 49 15.43 0.09 -1.44
CA SER A 49 15.15 -0.45 -2.79
C SER A 49 16.28 -1.33 -3.35
N ALA A 50 17.54 -0.97 -3.07
CA ALA A 50 18.72 -1.70 -3.53
C ALA A 50 18.83 -3.12 -2.96
N LEU A 51 18.29 -3.38 -1.76
CA LEU A 51 18.40 -4.69 -1.11
C LEU A 51 17.42 -5.71 -1.71
N ARG A 52 16.33 -5.27 -2.35
CA ARG A 52 15.27 -6.13 -2.89
C ARG A 52 14.72 -7.16 -1.89
N LEU A 53 14.59 -6.73 -0.62
CA LEU A 53 14.05 -7.53 0.48
C LEU A 53 12.72 -6.94 1.00
N GLY A 54 11.92 -7.77 1.68
CA GLY A 54 10.67 -7.35 2.29
C GLY A 54 9.72 -6.68 1.30
N TYR A 55 9.26 -5.46 1.62
CA TYR A 55 8.37 -4.66 0.76
C TYR A 55 9.03 -4.19 -0.54
N SER A 56 10.37 -4.22 -0.64
CA SER A 56 11.11 -3.90 -1.88
C SER A 56 11.41 -5.13 -2.74
N ALA A 57 10.99 -6.33 -2.33
CA ALA A 57 11.24 -7.55 -3.09
C ALA A 57 10.37 -7.58 -4.37
N PRO A 58 10.90 -8.05 -5.51
CA PRO A 58 10.09 -8.23 -6.70
C PRO A 58 8.97 -9.24 -6.42
N PRO A 59 7.76 -9.03 -6.96
CA PRO A 59 6.68 -9.99 -6.80
C PRO A 59 7.11 -11.33 -7.41
N THR A 60 7.17 -12.36 -6.58
CA THR A 60 7.61 -13.70 -6.97
C THR A 60 6.50 -14.53 -7.61
N LEU A 61 5.24 -14.16 -7.36
CA LEU A 61 4.05 -14.87 -7.84
C LEU A 61 3.30 -14.00 -8.85
N SER A 62 2.80 -14.64 -9.91
CA SER A 62 1.88 -13.97 -10.83
C SER A 62 0.56 -13.62 -10.13
N ILE A 63 -0.21 -12.71 -10.73
CA ILE A 63 -1.55 -12.37 -10.22
C ILE A 63 -2.45 -13.61 -10.19
N GLU A 64 -2.37 -14.45 -11.23
CA GLU A 64 -3.14 -15.69 -11.32
C GLU A 64 -2.79 -16.65 -10.18
N ASP A 65 -1.50 -16.85 -9.91
CA ASP A 65 -1.04 -17.70 -8.81
C ASP A 65 -1.53 -17.19 -7.46
N ARG A 66 -1.45 -15.87 -7.24
CA ARG A 66 -1.94 -15.23 -6.01
C ARG A 66 -3.43 -15.44 -5.82
N LEU A 67 -4.22 -15.32 -6.89
CA LEU A 67 -5.66 -15.54 -6.85
C LEU A 67 -6.00 -17.01 -6.54
N LYS A 68 -5.27 -17.95 -7.15
CA LYS A 68 -5.44 -19.39 -6.91
C LYS A 68 -5.11 -19.77 -5.46
N ILE A 69 -4.01 -19.25 -4.93
CA ILE A 69 -3.62 -19.44 -3.52
C ILE A 69 -4.68 -18.82 -2.60
N GLY A 70 -5.12 -17.60 -2.89
CA GLY A 70 -6.17 -16.91 -2.13
C GLY A 70 -7.47 -17.70 -2.06
N ALA A 71 -7.95 -18.23 -3.20
CA ALA A 71 -9.17 -19.03 -3.25
C ALA A 71 -9.06 -20.33 -2.43
N ASN A 72 -7.88 -20.96 -2.42
CA ASN A 72 -7.64 -22.14 -1.58
C ASN A 72 -7.68 -21.79 -0.09
N ILE A 73 -7.06 -20.67 0.30
CA ILE A 73 -7.10 -20.17 1.68
C ILE A 73 -8.53 -19.83 2.11
N GLU A 74 -9.31 -19.14 1.26
CA GLU A 74 -10.72 -18.85 1.51
C GLU A 74 -11.54 -20.14 1.73
N THR A 75 -11.27 -21.18 0.96
CA THR A 75 -11.95 -22.48 1.11
C THR A 75 -11.62 -23.11 2.46
N ILE A 76 -10.35 -23.09 2.88
CA ILE A 76 -9.91 -23.62 4.17
C ILE A 76 -10.55 -22.83 5.33
N LEU A 77 -10.55 -21.50 5.23
CA LEU A 77 -11.08 -20.62 6.27
C LEU A 77 -12.61 -20.57 6.29
N SER A 78 -13.31 -21.09 5.28
CA SER A 78 -14.78 -21.08 5.22
C SER A 78 -15.46 -21.84 6.38
N ALA A 79 -14.76 -22.79 6.98
CA ALA A 79 -15.24 -23.56 8.12
C ALA A 79 -14.91 -22.90 9.48
N ASP A 80 -14.06 -21.87 9.49
CA ASP A 80 -13.64 -21.18 10.71
C ASP A 80 -14.60 -20.02 11.03
N LYS A 81 -15.14 -20.03 12.25
CA LYS A 81 -16.11 -19.03 12.73
C LYS A 81 -15.45 -17.72 13.17
N GLU A 82 -14.16 -17.76 13.53
CA GLU A 82 -13.38 -16.58 13.92
C GLU A 82 -12.74 -15.89 12.72
N ALA A 83 -12.68 -16.57 11.56
CA ALA A 83 -12.14 -16.00 10.34
C ALA A 83 -13.01 -14.85 9.82
N ALA A 84 -12.36 -13.72 9.52
CA ALA A 84 -13.01 -12.60 8.85
C ALA A 84 -13.40 -12.98 7.42
N LYS A 85 -14.52 -12.43 6.93
CA LYS A 85 -14.94 -12.63 5.53
C LYS A 85 -13.93 -12.00 4.58
N ALA A 86 -13.65 -12.70 3.49
CA ALA A 86 -12.81 -12.18 2.42
C ALA A 86 -13.42 -10.90 1.81
N PRO A 87 -12.59 -9.92 1.42
CA PRO A 87 -13.07 -8.74 0.71
C PRO A 87 -13.65 -9.13 -0.66
N PRO A 88 -14.60 -8.34 -1.21
CA PRO A 88 -15.12 -8.57 -2.55
C PRO A 88 -14.01 -8.56 -3.60
N ARG A 89 -14.01 -9.54 -4.52
CA ARG A 89 -13.03 -9.61 -5.62
C ARG A 89 -13.16 -8.47 -6.62
N GLU A 90 -14.38 -7.97 -6.76
CA GLU A 90 -14.69 -6.79 -7.55
C GLU A 90 -15.05 -5.66 -6.58
N SER A 91 -14.18 -4.65 -6.49
CA SER A 91 -14.51 -3.44 -5.74
C SER A 91 -15.48 -2.59 -6.56
N ASN A 92 -16.79 -2.75 -6.37
CA ASN A 92 -17.79 -1.78 -6.82
C ASN A 92 -17.79 -0.49 -5.98
N ALA A 93 -16.72 -0.22 -5.23
CA ALA A 93 -16.61 0.93 -4.32
C ALA A 93 -16.42 2.28 -5.04
N PHE A 94 -16.52 2.32 -6.38
CA PHE A 94 -16.28 3.50 -7.20
C PHE A 94 -17.30 3.65 -8.35
N GLN A 95 -18.56 3.28 -8.14
CA GLN A 95 -19.69 3.74 -8.97
C GLN A 95 -20.21 5.08 -8.45
#